data_AF-A0A9E8LZ80-F1
#
_entry.id   AF-A0A9E8LZ80-F1
#
_cell.length_a   1.000
_cell.length_b   1.000
_cell.length_c   1.000
_cell.angle_alpha   90.00
_cell.angle_beta   90.00
_cell.angle_gamma   90.00
#
_symmetry.space_group_name_H-M   'P 1'
#
loop_
_entity.id
_entity.type
_entity.pdbx_description
1 polymer ?
#
loop_
_entity_poly.entity_id
_entity_poly.type
_entity_poly.pdbx_seq_one_letter_code
_entity_poly.pdbx_strand_id
1 'polypeptide(L)'
;MEWLTNDEAAEQYYEANGAIPGRKDSVDVIDTNTDNPYHNEAWTVLKYQVETTNKARPISPGYPYLSETFAKDILLKIAQNEVTDQKTIRSYVDEAVKKIDLEFEKYRK
;
A
#
# COMPACT_ATOMS: atom_id res chain seq x y z
N MET A 1 -8.09 -22.95 -2.21
CA MET A 1 -7.33 -21.69 -2.37
C MET A 1 -6.62 -21.65 -3.71
N GLU A 2 -5.92 -22.71 -4.12
CA GLU A 2 -5.18 -22.75 -5.40
C GLU A 2 -6.00 -22.34 -6.64
N TRP A 3 -7.27 -22.74 -6.73
CA TRP A 3 -8.16 -22.34 -7.84
C TRP A 3 -8.35 -20.81 -7.96
N LEU A 4 -8.29 -20.07 -6.85
CA LEU A 4 -8.47 -18.61 -6.82
C LEU A 4 -7.14 -17.84 -6.82
N THR A 5 -6.00 -18.54 -6.76
CA THR A 5 -4.69 -17.92 -6.53
C THR A 5 -3.65 -18.35 -7.58
N ASN A 6 -4.08 -18.88 -8.72
CA ASN A 6 -3.23 -19.18 -9.87
C ASN A 6 -3.16 -17.97 -10.84
N ASP A 7 -2.29 -18.04 -11.84
CA ASP A 7 -2.07 -16.93 -12.78
C ASP A 7 -3.33 -16.66 -13.62
N GLU A 8 -4.00 -17.71 -14.10
CA GLU A 8 -5.24 -17.62 -14.89
C GLU A 8 -6.35 -16.88 -14.12
N ALA A 9 -6.54 -17.19 -12.84
CA ALA A 9 -7.53 -16.53 -12.00
C ALA A 9 -7.17 -15.04 -11.76
N ALA A 10 -5.88 -14.71 -11.71
CA ALA A 10 -5.42 -13.32 -11.58
C ALA A 10 -5.67 -12.51 -12.86
N GLU A 11 -5.48 -13.13 -14.03
CA GLU A 11 -5.78 -12.54 -15.35
C GLU A 11 -7.29 -12.32 -15.51
N GLN A 12 -8.11 -13.34 -15.26
CA GLN A 12 -9.57 -13.23 -15.32
C GLN A 12 -10.13 -12.17 -14.36
N TYR A 13 -9.50 -12.01 -13.19
CA TYR A 13 -9.87 -10.97 -12.25
C TYR A 13 -9.63 -9.57 -12.81
N TYR A 14 -8.48 -9.35 -13.47
CA TYR A 14 -8.19 -8.09 -14.16
C TYR A 14 -9.19 -7.82 -15.28
N GLU A 15 -9.48 -8.80 -16.14
CA GLU A 15 -10.45 -8.63 -17.23
C GLU A 15 -11.85 -8.26 -16.70
N ALA A 16 -12.25 -8.82 -15.56
CA ALA A 16 -13.56 -8.60 -14.99
C ALA A 16 -13.74 -7.22 -14.33
N ASN A 17 -12.69 -6.62 -13.76
CA ASN A 17 -12.84 -5.41 -12.93
C ASN A 17 -11.75 -4.34 -13.11
N GLY A 18 -10.75 -4.58 -13.96
CA GLY A 18 -9.64 -3.66 -14.21
C GLY A 18 -8.70 -3.46 -13.02
N ALA A 19 -8.69 -4.37 -12.04
CA ALA A 19 -7.75 -4.32 -10.92
C ALA A 19 -6.43 -5.01 -11.28
N ILE A 20 -5.32 -4.43 -10.85
CA ILE A 20 -3.97 -4.99 -11.03
C ILE A 20 -3.95 -6.47 -10.57
N PRO A 21 -3.47 -7.40 -11.40
CA PRO A 21 -3.29 -8.80 -11.02
C PRO A 21 -2.43 -8.92 -9.76
N GLY A 22 -2.87 -9.76 -8.81
CA GLY A 22 -2.17 -9.96 -7.54
C GLY A 22 -0.86 -10.75 -7.64
N ARG A 23 -0.53 -11.27 -8.84
CA ARG A 23 0.66 -12.08 -9.12
C ARG A 23 1.51 -11.37 -10.17
N LYS A 24 2.81 -11.26 -9.90
CA LYS A 24 3.75 -10.53 -10.76
C LYS A 24 3.79 -11.12 -12.18
N ASP A 25 3.74 -12.44 -12.31
CA ASP A 25 3.81 -13.13 -13.60
C ASP A 25 2.55 -12.92 -14.46
N SER A 26 1.45 -12.43 -13.87
CA SER A 26 0.20 -12.13 -14.57
C SER A 26 0.04 -10.66 -14.94
N VAL A 27 0.99 -9.79 -14.58
CA VAL A 27 0.90 -8.33 -14.83
C VAL A 27 0.96 -8.00 -16.32
N ASP A 28 1.46 -8.93 -17.15
CA ASP A 28 1.53 -8.77 -18.60
C ASP A 28 0.19 -8.82 -19.33
N VAL A 29 -0.89 -9.28 -18.67
CA VAL A 29 -2.26 -9.16 -19.20
C VAL A 29 -2.70 -7.71 -19.41
N ILE A 30 -2.05 -6.77 -18.73
CA ILE A 30 -2.31 -5.34 -18.88
C ILE A 30 -1.68 -4.83 -20.18
N ASP A 31 -2.51 -4.60 -21.19
CA ASP A 31 -2.10 -4.02 -22.47
C ASP A 31 -1.92 -2.50 -22.37
N THR A 32 -0.67 -2.04 -22.52
CA THR A 32 -0.33 -0.62 -22.51
C THR A 32 -0.15 -0.03 -23.92
N ASN A 33 -0.65 -0.72 -24.95
CA ASN A 33 -0.57 -0.29 -26.35
C ASN A 33 -1.95 -0.23 -27.01
N THR A 34 -2.87 0.43 -26.33
CA THR A 34 -4.24 0.65 -26.82
C THR A 34 -4.36 1.97 -27.58
N ASP A 35 -5.52 2.22 -28.20
CA ASP A 35 -5.83 3.53 -28.82
C ASP A 35 -6.02 4.65 -27.77
N ASN A 36 -6.07 4.33 -26.48
CA ASN A 36 -6.25 5.29 -25.40
C ASN A 36 -4.90 5.67 -24.76
N PRO A 37 -4.34 6.87 -25.06
CA PRO A 37 -3.05 7.27 -24.51
C PRO A 37 -3.03 7.41 -22.98
N TYR A 38 -4.16 7.81 -22.36
CA TYR A 38 -4.26 7.92 -20.91
C TYR A 38 -4.23 6.56 -20.22
N HIS A 39 -4.86 5.56 -20.84
CA HIS A 39 -4.78 4.17 -20.38
C HIS A 39 -3.33 3.70 -20.42
N ASN A 40 -2.67 3.86 -21.56
CA ASN A 40 -1.30 3.39 -21.77
C ASN A 40 -0.32 4.03 -20.78
N GLU A 41 -0.40 5.35 -20.56
CA GLU A 41 0.46 6.05 -19.62
C GLU A 41 0.23 5.58 -18.18
N ALA A 42 -1.03 5.58 -17.72
CA ALA A 42 -1.36 5.18 -16.35
C ALA A 42 -0.92 3.75 -16.05
N TRP A 43 -1.20 2.82 -16.97
CA TRP A 43 -0.88 1.41 -16.78
C TRP A 43 0.61 1.11 -16.90
N THR A 44 1.34 1.80 -17.78
CA THR A 44 2.80 1.68 -17.84
C THR A 44 3.44 2.02 -16.50
N VAL A 45 3.01 3.10 -15.85
CA VAL A 45 3.51 3.50 -14.53
C VAL A 45 3.13 2.47 -13.47
N LEU A 46 1.90 1.97 -13.47
CA LEU A 46 1.44 0.97 -12.49
C LEU A 46 2.18 -0.36 -12.65
N LYS A 47 2.36 -0.88 -13.88
CA LYS A 47 3.16 -2.08 -14.15
C LYS A 47 4.58 -1.92 -13.59
N TYR A 48 5.22 -0.80 -13.92
CA TYR A 48 6.57 -0.49 -13.41
C TYR A 48 6.63 -0.48 -11.87
N GLN A 49 5.64 0.14 -11.21
CA GLN A 49 5.58 0.16 -9.75
C GLN A 49 5.47 -1.25 -9.18
N VAL A 50 4.55 -2.08 -9.67
CA VAL A 50 4.34 -3.45 -9.18
C VAL A 50 5.59 -4.32 -9.38
N GLU A 51 6.24 -4.20 -10.53
CA GLU A 51 7.37 -5.06 -10.89
C GLU A 51 8.68 -4.66 -10.21
N THR A 52 8.87 -3.36 -9.97
CA THR A 52 10.18 -2.78 -9.64
C THR A 52 10.25 -2.13 -8.26
N THR A 53 9.25 -1.32 -7.88
CA THR A 53 9.40 -0.39 -6.74
C THR A 53 8.49 -0.71 -5.56
N ASN A 54 7.39 -1.42 -5.79
CA ASN A 54 6.41 -1.74 -4.77
C ASN A 54 7.03 -2.71 -3.76
N LYS A 55 6.86 -2.39 -2.48
CA LYS A 55 7.21 -3.26 -1.37
C LYS A 55 5.96 -3.57 -0.59
N ALA A 56 5.72 -4.86 -0.36
CA ALA A 56 4.64 -5.26 0.52
C ALA A 56 4.78 -4.57 1.88
N ARG A 57 3.64 -4.25 2.48
CA ARG A 57 3.58 -3.77 3.85
C ARG A 57 4.30 -4.77 4.77
N PRO A 58 4.95 -4.31 5.86
CA PRO A 58 5.61 -5.21 6.80
C PRO A 58 4.68 -6.32 7.28
N ILE A 59 5.11 -7.58 7.12
CA ILE A 59 4.38 -8.73 7.63
C ILE A 59 4.80 -8.91 9.09
N SER A 60 4.08 -8.26 10.01
CA SER A 60 4.32 -8.41 11.44
C SER A 60 3.01 -8.40 12.24
N PRO A 61 2.96 -9.09 13.40
CA PRO A 61 1.81 -9.02 14.31
C PRO A 61 1.49 -7.59 14.77
N GLY A 62 2.52 -6.73 14.87
CA GLY A 62 2.36 -5.32 15.24
C GLY A 62 1.92 -4.40 14.09
N TYR A 63 1.89 -4.87 12.84
CA TYR A 63 1.55 -4.02 11.69
C TYR A 63 0.17 -3.36 11.77
N PRO A 64 -0.91 -4.05 12.20
CA PRO A 64 -2.22 -3.41 12.39
C PRO A 64 -2.15 -2.21 13.34
N TYR A 65 -1.47 -2.36 14.47
CA TYR A 65 -1.30 -1.29 15.46
C TYR A 65 -0.47 -0.13 14.92
N LEU A 66 0.62 -0.42 14.19
CA LEU A 66 1.40 0.61 13.49
C LEU A 66 0.53 1.40 12.52
N SER A 67 -0.27 0.69 11.70
CA SER A 67 -1.12 1.32 10.68
C SER A 67 -2.21 2.21 11.29
N GLU A 68 -2.82 1.76 12.39
CA GLU A 68 -3.85 2.49 13.10
C GLU A 68 -3.28 3.73 13.81
N THR A 69 -2.12 3.58 14.46
CA THR A 69 -1.43 4.68 15.14
C THR A 69 -1.02 5.75 14.13
N PHE A 70 -0.46 5.37 12.98
CA PHE A 70 -0.13 6.31 11.91
C PHE A 70 -1.37 7.08 11.42
N ALA A 71 -2.49 6.38 11.20
CA ALA A 71 -3.72 7.01 10.72
C ALA A 71 -4.34 7.96 11.76
N LYS A 72 -4.47 7.53 13.02
CA LYS A 72 -5.17 8.30 14.06
C LYS A 72 -4.30 9.39 14.69
N ASP A 73 -3.05 9.07 15.02
CA ASP A 73 -2.23 9.97 15.80
C ASP A 73 -1.41 10.95 14.94
N ILE A 74 -1.29 10.69 13.63
CA ILE A 74 -0.59 11.57 12.70
C ILE A 74 -1.56 12.15 11.67
N LEU A 75 -2.09 11.34 10.75
CA LEU A 75 -2.87 11.86 9.62
C LEU A 75 -4.14 12.58 10.08
N LEU A 76 -4.91 11.97 10.98
CA LEU A 76 -6.15 12.56 11.47
C LEU A 76 -5.88 13.83 12.29
N LYS A 77 -4.83 13.85 13.13
CA LYS A 77 -4.45 15.07 13.88
C LYS A 77 -4.00 16.20 12.95
N ILE A 78 -3.25 15.89 11.89
CA ILE A 78 -2.85 16.89 10.89
C ILE A 78 -4.10 17.48 10.23
N ALA A 79 -5.02 16.63 9.78
CA ALA A 79 -6.23 17.06 9.09
C ALA A 79 -7.16 17.87 9.99
N GLN A 80 -7.41 17.42 11.23
CA GLN A 80 -8.33 18.07 12.16
C GLN A 80 -7.82 19.41 12.68
N ASN A 81 -6.50 19.55 12.83
CA ASN A 81 -5.88 20.77 13.36
C ASN A 81 -5.27 21.65 12.26
N GLU A 82 -5.48 21.29 10.99
CA GLU A 82 -4.96 22.00 9.81
C GLU A 82 -3.44 22.29 9.91
N VAL A 83 -2.69 21.34 10.48
CA VAL A 83 -1.27 21.53 10.78
C VAL A 83 -0.45 21.46 9.49
N THR A 84 0.27 22.54 9.21
CA THR A 84 1.19 22.62 8.06
C THR A 84 2.65 22.81 8.48
N ASP A 85 2.91 23.09 9.76
CA ASP A 85 4.26 23.35 10.24
C ASP A 85 5.01 22.06 10.60
N GLN A 86 6.29 22.02 10.23
CA GLN A 86 7.11 20.82 10.40
C GLN A 86 7.36 20.46 11.87
N LYS A 87 7.35 21.44 12.78
CA LYS A 87 7.66 21.20 14.21
C LYS A 87 6.53 20.41 14.86
N THR A 88 5.28 20.82 14.63
CA THR A 88 4.10 20.14 15.16
C THR A 88 3.94 18.75 14.53
N ILE A 89 4.15 18.61 13.21
CA ILE A 89 4.12 17.30 12.55
C ILE A 89 5.16 16.35 13.18
N ARG A 90 6.38 16.84 13.42
CA ARG A 90 7.41 16.04 14.11
C ARG A 90 6.97 15.61 15.50
N SER A 91 6.33 16.47 16.29
CA SER A 91 5.82 16.05 17.60
C SER A 91 4.80 14.93 17.53
N TYR A 92 3.90 14.93 16.53
CA TYR A 92 2.94 13.83 16.34
C TYR A 92 3.64 12.53 15.95
N VAL A 93 4.65 12.61 15.10
CA VAL A 93 5.50 11.46 14.74
C VAL A 93 6.22 10.92 15.97
N ASP A 94 6.87 11.77 16.75
CA ASP A 94 7.64 11.36 17.95
C ASP A 94 6.74 10.71 19.01
N GLU A 95 5.52 11.23 19.21
CA GLU A 95 4.52 10.64 20.09
C GLU A 95 4.06 9.27 19.58
N ALA A 96 3.76 9.16 18.28
CA ALA A 96 3.33 7.91 17.66
C ALA A 96 4.40 6.83 17.74
N VAL A 97 5.67 7.18 17.47
CA VAL A 97 6.82 6.25 17.58
C VAL A 97 6.93 5.69 19.00
N LYS A 98 6.86 6.54 20.03
CA LYS A 98 6.90 6.08 21.43
C LYS A 98 5.79 5.08 21.75
N LYS A 99 4.57 5.33 21.27
CA LYS A 99 3.44 4.42 21.46
C LYS A 99 3.63 3.09 20.73
N ILE A 100 4.15 3.13 19.51
CA ILE A 100 4.44 1.93 18.71
C ILE A 100 5.55 1.11 19.36
N ASP A 101 6.63 1.74 19.81
CA ASP A 101 7.74 1.06 20.47
C ASP A 101 7.27 0.32 21.73
N LEU A 102 6.47 1.00 22.59
CA LEU A 102 5.89 0.38 23.78
C LEU A 102 4.98 -0.81 23.47
N GLU A 103 4.19 -0.73 22.40
CA GLU A 103 3.37 -1.86 21.96
C GLU A 103 4.25 -2.99 21.42
N PHE A 104 5.32 -2.65 20.70
CA PHE A 104 6.19 -3.62 20.05
C PHE A 104 7.04 -4.42 21.03
N GLU A 105 7.31 -3.89 22.23
CA GLU A 105 7.90 -4.66 23.34
C GLU A 105 7.11 -5.93 23.67
N LYS A 106 5.78 -5.94 23.49
CA LYS A 106 4.95 -7.13 23.75
C LYS A 106 5.23 -8.28 22.79
N TYR A 107 5.82 -7.98 21.63
CA TYR A 107 6.13 -8.97 20.58
C TYR A 107 7.62 -9.32 20.52
N ARG A 108 8.48 -8.63 21.28
CA ARG A 108 9.90 -8.97 21.43
C ARG A 108 10.01 -10.21 22.33
N LYS A 109 10.10 -11.38 21.71
CA LYS A 109 10.46 -12.64 22.37
C LYS A 109 11.97 -12.78 22.49
#